data_AF-A0A9C9VE87-F1
#
_entry.id   AF-A0A9C9VE87-F1
#
_cell.length_a   1.000
_cell.length_b   1.000
_cell.length_c   1.000
_cell.angle_alpha   90.00
_cell.angle_beta   90.00
_cell.angle_gamma   90.00
#
_symmetry.space_group_name_H-M   'P 1'
#
loop_
_entity.id
_entity.type
_entity.pdbx_description
1 polymer ?
#
loop_
_entity_poly.entity_id
_entity_poly.type
_entity_poly.pdbx_seq_one_letter_code
_entity_poly.pdbx_strand_id
1 'polypeptide(L)'
;IGSLMGLGNLASSSELTVMRAAGVSVMRITWAVAKVALLMMVAVVLIGELVASHTEQYAFKLRAAALQKHVSVNTGSGLWIREGKSYINARTVYSNRHLGGVHIYEFSTAKQPLKLTYAPQASYQEDGSWLLEDVSQTRFSKPRITAAHRDELVWRGTLDPGLIDVVAVEPQGLSSRELLRYIGYLESNGLNSDRYRVAFWSKLASPFATGAMMLLAVPFIFGSMRSVSVGSRLLAGTLIGIGFYLFNHSLGQLGVVYSIPPFLSATLPTICAAAITYYMLRKVEK
;
A
#
# COMPACT_ATOMS: atom_id res chain seq x y z
N ILE A 1 -9.64 18.92 9.19
CA ILE A 1 -10.16 19.35 10.51
C ILE A 1 -9.25 20.39 11.16
N GLY A 2 -7.96 20.10 11.39
CA GLY A 2 -7.03 21.05 12.04
C GLY A 2 -6.98 22.43 11.37
N SER A 3 -6.85 22.49 10.03
CA SER A 3 -6.88 23.75 9.28
C SER A 3 -8.20 24.52 9.44
N LEU A 4 -9.34 23.82 9.42
CA LEU A 4 -10.67 24.39 9.63
C LEU A 4 -10.81 24.98 11.04
N MET A 5 -10.28 24.32 12.06
CA MET A 5 -10.33 24.82 13.44
C MET A 5 -9.38 25.99 13.64
N GLY A 6 -8.13 25.90 13.17
CA GLY A 6 -7.14 26.97 13.31
C GLY A 6 -7.60 28.27 12.65
N LEU A 7 -7.95 28.21 11.37
CA LEU A 7 -8.51 29.37 10.66
C LEU A 7 -9.88 29.78 11.22
N GLY A 8 -10.69 28.82 11.69
CA GLY A 8 -12.00 29.08 12.27
C GLY A 8 -11.91 29.89 13.56
N ASN A 9 -10.94 29.59 14.42
CA ASN A 9 -10.70 30.33 15.65
C ASN A 9 -10.26 31.76 15.35
N LEU A 10 -9.34 31.96 14.41
CA LEU A 10 -8.93 33.29 13.94
C LEU A 10 -10.12 34.08 13.35
N ALA A 11 -11.09 33.40 12.73
CA ALA A 11 -12.30 34.03 12.20
C ALA A 11 -13.25 34.44 13.33
N SER A 12 -13.44 33.57 14.31
CA SER A 12 -14.31 33.79 15.47
C SER A 12 -13.78 34.91 16.38
N SER A 13 -12.46 35.04 16.55
CA SER A 13 -11.82 36.13 17.28
C SER A 13 -11.73 37.44 16.48
N SER A 14 -12.34 37.52 15.29
CA SER A 14 -12.28 38.67 14.36
C SER A 14 -10.89 39.01 13.81
N GLU A 15 -9.85 38.25 14.10
CA GLU A 15 -8.48 38.50 13.63
C GLU A 15 -8.38 38.48 12.10
N LEU A 16 -9.05 37.52 11.46
CA LEU A 16 -9.12 37.43 10.00
C LEU A 16 -9.83 38.65 9.37
N THR A 17 -10.80 39.23 10.07
CA THR A 17 -11.50 40.44 9.61
C THR A 17 -10.59 41.66 9.71
N VAL A 18 -9.84 41.78 10.82
CA VAL A 18 -8.86 42.87 11.03
C VAL A 18 -7.73 42.81 9.99
N MET A 19 -7.17 41.62 9.73
CA MET A 19 -6.14 41.45 8.70
C MET A 19 -6.62 41.92 7.32
N ARG A 20 -7.87 41.57 6.95
CA ARG A 20 -8.46 42.01 5.68
C ARG A 20 -8.69 43.52 5.65
N ALA A 21 -9.13 44.13 6.75
CA ALA A 21 -9.28 45.58 6.85
C ALA A 21 -7.94 46.31 6.73
N ALA A 22 -6.85 45.69 7.18
CA ALA A 22 -5.48 46.19 7.02
C ALA A 22 -4.86 45.92 5.62
N GLY A 23 -5.65 45.45 4.64
CA GLY A 23 -5.22 45.25 3.26
C GLY A 23 -4.62 43.87 2.95
N VAL A 24 -4.71 42.89 3.86
CA VAL A 24 -4.28 41.52 3.58
C VAL A 24 -5.31 40.80 2.72
N SER A 25 -4.92 40.39 1.51
CA SER A 25 -5.79 39.64 0.60
C SER A 25 -5.98 38.19 1.07
N VAL A 26 -7.11 37.58 0.70
CA VAL A 26 -7.40 36.16 0.95
C VAL A 26 -6.32 35.27 0.31
N MET A 27 -5.77 35.68 -0.83
CA MET A 27 -4.68 34.96 -1.50
C MET A 27 -3.40 34.92 -0.64
N ARG A 28 -3.05 36.01 0.05
CA ARG A 28 -1.89 36.02 0.97
C ARG A 28 -2.09 35.06 2.13
N ILE A 29 -3.30 34.98 2.67
CA ILE A 29 -3.66 34.02 3.74
C ILE A 29 -3.61 32.59 3.21
N THR A 30 -4.13 32.36 2.00
CA THR A 30 -4.07 31.06 1.32
C THR A 30 -2.62 30.60 1.14
N TRP A 31 -1.72 31.50 0.75
CA TRP A 31 -0.29 31.21 0.66
C TRP A 31 0.36 30.85 1.99
N ALA A 32 -0.04 31.51 3.09
CA ALA A 32 0.44 31.13 4.42
C ALA A 32 0.01 29.70 4.78
N VAL A 33 -1.25 29.35 4.51
CA VAL A 33 -1.76 27.97 4.71
C VAL A 33 -1.05 26.99 3.78
N ALA A 34 -0.78 27.36 2.53
CA ALA A 34 -0.08 26.52 1.56
C ALA A 34 1.35 26.16 2.01
N LYS A 35 2.08 27.09 2.66
CA LYS A 35 3.40 26.82 3.23
C LYS A 35 3.35 25.77 4.34
N VAL A 36 2.36 25.88 5.23
CA VAL A 36 2.14 24.89 6.30
C VAL A 36 1.67 23.55 5.70
N ALA A 37 0.81 23.58 4.68
CA ALA A 37 0.39 22.39 3.96
C ALA A 37 1.57 21.67 3.31
N LEU A 38 2.50 22.40 2.69
CA LEU A 38 3.72 21.82 2.12
C LEU A 38 4.58 21.13 3.19
N LEU A 39 4.73 21.75 4.36
CA LEU A 39 5.43 21.13 5.50
C LEU A 39 4.73 19.84 5.94
N MET A 40 3.40 19.85 6.04
CA MET A 40 2.62 18.64 6.37
C MET A 40 2.73 17.56 5.29
N MET A 41 2.78 17.93 4.01
CA MET A 41 2.98 16.99 2.90
C MET A 41 4.32 16.25 3.03
N VAL A 42 5.40 16.98 3.33
CA VAL A 42 6.71 16.38 3.58
C VAL A 42 6.67 15.47 4.80
N ALA A 43 6.03 15.90 5.90
CA ALA A 43 5.87 15.08 7.08
C ALA A 43 5.11 13.77 6.81
N VAL A 44 4.02 13.82 6.02
CA VAL A 44 3.26 12.62 5.61
C VAL A 44 4.12 11.65 4.82
N VAL A 45 4.95 12.13 3.89
CA VAL A 45 5.86 11.28 3.11
C VAL A 45 6.92 10.65 4.00
N LEU A 46 7.57 11.43 4.87
CA LEU A 46 8.62 10.93 5.77
C LEU A 46 8.07 9.89 6.74
N ILE A 47 6.94 10.18 7.38
CA ILE A 47 6.30 9.24 8.30
C ILE A 47 5.85 7.98 7.54
N GLY A 48 5.21 8.15 6.37
CA GLY A 48 4.68 7.04 5.58
C GLY A 48 5.74 6.10 4.99
N GLU A 49 6.94 6.61 4.70
CA GLU A 49 8.02 5.81 4.10
C GLU A 49 9.01 5.27 5.14
N LEU A 50 9.31 6.02 6.20
CA LEU A 50 10.34 5.65 7.18
C LEU A 50 9.77 5.03 8.45
N VAL A 51 8.65 5.55 8.95
CA VAL A 51 8.11 5.14 10.25
C VAL A 51 7.01 4.11 10.06
N ALA A 52 5.92 4.49 9.40
CA ALA A 52 4.70 3.70 9.30
C ALA A 52 4.96 2.32 8.66
N SER A 53 5.69 2.26 7.55
CA SER A 53 6.03 1.00 6.87
C SER A 53 6.81 0.05 7.79
N HIS A 54 7.85 0.54 8.45
CA HIS A 54 8.72 -0.28 9.30
C HIS A 54 7.99 -0.73 10.57
N THR A 55 7.23 0.16 11.20
CA THR A 55 6.47 -0.18 12.41
C THR A 55 5.33 -1.15 12.11
N GLU A 56 4.67 -1.03 10.95
CA GLU A 56 3.59 -1.93 10.55
C GLU A 56 4.12 -3.35 10.31
N GLN A 57 5.24 -3.48 9.61
CA GLN A 57 5.90 -4.78 9.41
C GLN A 57 6.37 -5.39 10.74
N TYR A 58 6.96 -4.58 11.63
CA TYR A 58 7.38 -5.04 12.94
C TYR A 58 6.18 -5.50 13.79
N ALA A 59 5.10 -4.72 13.81
CA ALA A 59 3.87 -5.05 14.52
C ALA A 59 3.24 -6.34 13.97
N PHE A 60 3.26 -6.53 12.65
CA PHE A 60 2.79 -7.76 12.01
C PHE A 60 3.60 -8.98 12.46
N LYS A 61 4.94 -8.89 12.44
CA LYS A 61 5.85 -9.96 12.89
C LYS A 61 5.63 -10.29 14.38
N LEU A 62 5.52 -9.27 15.22
CA LEU A 62 5.26 -9.42 16.65
C LEU A 62 3.90 -10.10 16.92
N ARG A 63 2.85 -9.65 16.23
CA ARG A 63 1.51 -10.25 16.34
C ARG A 63 1.50 -11.70 15.87
N ALA A 64 2.20 -12.02 14.78
CA ALA A 64 2.31 -13.38 14.28
C ALA A 64 3.00 -14.30 15.31
N ALA A 65 4.13 -13.86 15.87
CA ALA A 65 4.86 -14.59 16.90
C ALA A 65 4.02 -14.81 18.18
N ALA A 66 3.34 -13.76 18.66
CA ALA A 66 2.54 -13.82 19.89
C ALA A 66 1.33 -14.76 19.79
N LEU A 67 0.73 -14.87 18.60
CA LEU A 67 -0.43 -15.75 18.37
C LEU A 67 -0.06 -17.23 18.23
N GLN A 68 1.22 -17.62 18.41
CA GLN A 68 1.75 -18.97 18.12
C GLN A 68 1.42 -19.50 16.71
N LYS A 69 0.99 -18.59 15.82
CA LYS A 69 1.09 -18.75 14.39
C LYS A 69 2.58 -18.61 14.08
N HIS A 70 3.38 -19.66 14.34
CA HIS A 70 4.65 -19.89 13.65
C HIS A 70 4.50 -19.33 12.25
N VAL A 71 5.41 -18.50 11.75
CA VAL A 71 5.29 -17.74 10.49
C VAL A 71 4.80 -18.63 9.35
N SER A 72 3.50 -18.84 9.35
CA SER A 72 2.71 -19.75 8.53
C SER A 72 1.75 -18.75 7.98
N VAL A 73 2.21 -18.17 6.89
CA VAL A 73 1.52 -17.17 6.10
C VAL A 73 0.05 -17.54 6.07
N ASN A 74 -0.75 -16.61 6.59
CA ASN A 74 -2.19 -16.52 6.90
C ASN A 74 -3.22 -17.47 6.24
N THR A 75 -2.88 -18.71 5.98
CA THR A 75 -3.70 -19.75 5.41
C THR A 75 -3.22 -21.04 6.06
N GLY A 76 -4.09 -21.86 6.65
CA GLY A 76 -3.73 -23.14 7.27
C GLY A 76 -3.04 -24.17 6.34
N SER A 77 -2.59 -23.75 5.15
CA SER A 77 -1.95 -24.48 4.07
C SER A 77 -0.52 -24.01 3.73
N GLY A 78 0.07 -23.05 4.47
CA GLY A 78 1.43 -22.54 4.23
C GLY A 78 1.53 -21.44 3.16
N LEU A 79 2.75 -20.97 2.89
CA LEU A 79 3.05 -19.94 1.90
C LEU A 79 3.01 -20.51 0.48
N TRP A 80 2.19 -19.93 -0.40
CA TRP A 80 2.11 -20.30 -1.82
C TRP A 80 2.66 -19.20 -2.70
N ILE A 81 3.54 -19.59 -3.61
CA ILE A 81 4.25 -18.68 -4.50
C ILE A 81 4.23 -19.27 -5.90
N ARG A 82 4.01 -18.43 -6.90
CA ARG A 82 4.08 -18.83 -8.30
C ARG A 82 5.29 -18.15 -8.95
N GLU A 83 6.14 -18.98 -9.55
CA GLU A 83 7.31 -18.58 -10.33
C GLU A 83 7.16 -19.11 -11.76
N GLY A 84 6.62 -18.27 -12.66
CA GLY A 84 6.32 -18.64 -14.04
C GLY A 84 5.36 -19.83 -14.17
N LYS A 85 5.93 -21.01 -14.44
CA LYS A 85 5.22 -22.30 -14.58
C LYS A 85 5.40 -23.22 -13.36
N SER A 86 6.15 -22.78 -12.36
CA SER A 86 6.39 -23.49 -11.12
C SER A 86 5.52 -22.91 -10.02
N TYR A 87 4.93 -23.77 -9.21
CA TYR A 87 4.17 -23.39 -8.02
C TYR A 87 4.90 -23.97 -6.81
N ILE A 88 5.21 -23.12 -5.85
CA ILE A 88 5.99 -23.47 -4.67
C ILE A 88 5.07 -23.30 -3.48
N ASN A 89 5.03 -24.32 -2.62
CA ASN A 89 4.37 -24.28 -1.34
C ASN A 89 5.39 -24.53 -0.24
N ALA A 90 5.51 -23.63 0.72
CA ALA A 90 6.29 -23.82 1.94
C ALA A 90 5.34 -23.92 3.13
N ARG A 91 5.30 -25.09 3.78
CA ARG A 91 4.37 -25.36 4.89
C ARG A 91 4.67 -24.48 6.10
N THR A 92 5.95 -24.26 6.39
CA THR A 92 6.40 -23.45 7.52
C THR A 92 7.55 -22.56 7.10
N VAL A 93 7.52 -21.28 7.46
CA VAL A 93 8.66 -20.37 7.30
C VAL A 93 9.28 -20.23 8.68
N TYR A 94 10.49 -20.76 8.89
CA TYR A 94 11.20 -20.58 10.17
C TYR A 94 11.91 -19.24 10.21
N SER A 95 12.50 -18.85 9.07
CA SER A 95 13.08 -17.54 8.82
C SER A 95 13.04 -17.25 7.31
N ASN A 96 13.31 -16.02 6.89
CA ASN A 96 13.36 -15.69 5.46
C ASN A 96 14.34 -16.56 4.66
N ARG A 97 15.33 -17.18 5.34
CA ARG A 97 16.34 -18.06 4.73
C ARG A 97 16.14 -19.54 5.02
N HIS A 98 15.16 -19.92 5.84
CA HIS A 98 14.93 -21.33 6.21
C HIS A 98 13.44 -21.67 6.10
N LEU A 99 13.12 -22.60 5.21
CA LEU A 99 11.76 -23.06 4.92
C LEU A 99 11.62 -24.53 5.29
N GLY A 100 10.44 -24.89 5.81
CA GLY A 100 10.06 -26.25 6.17
C GLY A 100 8.92 -26.76 5.30
N GLY A 101 9.03 -28.03 4.87
CA GLY A 101 8.02 -28.73 4.08
C GLY A 101 7.75 -28.04 2.75
N VAL A 102 8.78 -27.94 1.90
CA VAL A 102 8.72 -27.27 0.60
C VAL A 102 8.27 -28.25 -0.48
N HIS A 103 7.18 -27.93 -1.16
CA HIS A 103 6.70 -28.62 -2.36
C HIS A 103 6.86 -27.71 -3.57
N ILE A 104 7.51 -28.20 -4.63
CA ILE A 104 7.69 -27.50 -5.90
C ILE A 104 6.98 -28.30 -6.99
N TYR A 105 5.95 -27.70 -7.58
CA TYR A 105 5.16 -28.25 -8.68
C TYR A 105 5.55 -27.55 -9.98
N GLU A 106 6.21 -28.25 -10.89
CA GLU A 106 6.58 -27.73 -12.22
C GLU A 106 5.59 -28.22 -13.28
N PHE A 107 4.99 -27.28 -14.03
CA PHE A 107 4.04 -27.60 -15.09
C PHE A 107 4.59 -27.28 -16.49
N SER A 108 4.13 -28.06 -17.47
CA SER A 108 4.33 -27.78 -18.90
C SER A 108 3.49 -26.58 -19.35
N THR A 109 3.82 -26.01 -20.51
CA THR A 109 3.00 -24.99 -21.19
C THR A 109 1.54 -25.44 -21.37
N ALA A 110 1.32 -26.75 -21.56
CA ALA A 110 0.00 -27.36 -21.66
C ALA A 110 -0.70 -27.60 -20.29
N LYS A 111 -0.18 -27.01 -19.20
CA LYS A 111 -0.67 -27.19 -17.80
C LYS A 111 -0.66 -28.64 -17.31
N GLN A 112 0.21 -29.49 -17.86
CA GLN A 112 0.42 -30.85 -17.39
C GLN A 112 1.56 -30.89 -16.37
N PRO A 113 1.44 -31.66 -15.27
CA PRO A 113 2.52 -31.77 -14.29
C PRO A 113 3.73 -32.47 -14.92
N LEU A 114 4.90 -31.84 -14.85
CA LEU A 114 6.16 -32.39 -15.35
C LEU A 114 6.97 -33.02 -14.21
N LYS A 115 7.04 -32.31 -13.08
CA LYS A 115 7.90 -32.66 -11.97
C LYS A 115 7.30 -32.15 -10.66
N LEU A 116 7.33 -33.00 -9.65
CA LEU A 116 7.04 -32.68 -8.26
C LEU A 116 8.32 -32.88 -7.47
N THR A 117 8.71 -31.87 -6.69
CA THR A 117 9.85 -31.95 -5.78
C THR A 117 9.32 -31.69 -4.38
N TYR A 118 9.68 -32.53 -3.43
CA TYR A 118 9.42 -32.33 -2.01
C TYR A 118 10.73 -32.33 -1.25
N ALA A 119 10.89 -31.37 -0.35
CA ALA A 119 12.01 -31.30 0.59
C ALA A 119 11.48 -30.92 1.97
N PRO A 120 11.81 -31.65 3.04
CA PRO A 120 11.44 -31.28 4.40
C PRO A 120 12.11 -29.98 4.84
N GLN A 121 13.31 -29.66 4.34
CA GLN A 121 14.03 -28.43 4.67
C GLN A 121 14.61 -27.77 3.41
N ALA A 122 14.61 -26.44 3.40
CA ALA A 122 15.28 -25.63 2.39
C ALA A 122 16.00 -24.43 3.04
N SER A 123 17.27 -24.22 2.70
CA SER A 123 18.12 -23.15 3.20
C SER A 123 18.60 -22.24 2.06
N TYR A 124 18.53 -20.92 2.25
CA TYR A 124 18.95 -19.94 1.23
C TYR A 124 20.45 -19.63 1.34
N GLN A 125 21.19 -19.97 0.29
CA GLN A 125 22.64 -19.83 0.16
C GLN A 125 23.05 -18.41 -0.27
N GLU A 126 24.31 -18.04 -0.02
CA GLU A 126 24.83 -16.70 -0.37
C GLU A 126 25.00 -16.49 -1.88
N ASP A 127 25.07 -17.56 -2.66
CA ASP A 127 25.13 -17.53 -4.13
C ASP A 127 23.77 -17.22 -4.79
N GLY A 128 22.74 -16.98 -3.98
CA GLY A 128 21.38 -16.67 -4.42
C GLY A 128 20.53 -17.90 -4.74
N SER A 129 21.00 -19.11 -4.42
CA SER A 129 20.28 -20.36 -4.63
C SER A 129 19.68 -20.92 -3.33
N TRP A 130 18.72 -21.83 -3.46
CA TRP A 130 18.15 -22.57 -2.35
C TRP A 130 18.74 -23.98 -2.32
N LEU A 131 19.34 -24.38 -1.21
CA LEU A 131 19.73 -25.76 -0.96
C LEU A 131 18.54 -26.50 -0.34
N LEU A 132 18.03 -27.50 -1.05
CA LEU A 132 16.99 -28.40 -0.57
C LEU A 132 17.68 -29.66 -0.02
N GLU A 133 17.31 -30.06 1.19
CA GLU A 133 17.83 -31.26 1.87
C GLU A 133 16.76 -32.35 1.88
N ASP A 134 17.17 -33.62 1.78
CA ASP A 134 16.31 -34.82 1.82
C ASP A 134 15.20 -34.77 0.75
N VAL A 135 15.63 -34.67 -0.51
CA VAL A 135 14.77 -34.32 -1.64
C VAL A 135 14.17 -35.55 -2.30
N SER A 136 12.85 -35.60 -2.29
CA SER A 136 12.06 -36.58 -3.04
C SER A 136 11.51 -35.95 -4.32
N GLN A 137 11.98 -36.42 -5.47
CA GLN A 137 11.61 -35.89 -6.78
C GLN A 137 10.85 -36.92 -7.61
N THR A 138 9.63 -36.60 -7.99
CA THR A 138 8.80 -37.40 -8.89
C THR A 138 8.68 -36.71 -10.24
N ARG A 139 9.13 -37.37 -11.32
CA ARG A 139 9.00 -36.89 -12.69
C ARG A 139 7.90 -37.67 -13.40
N PHE A 140 6.97 -36.92 -14.00
CA PHE A 140 5.87 -37.46 -14.78
C PHE A 140 6.25 -37.41 -16.27
N SER A 141 6.60 -38.55 -16.86
CA SER A 141 6.89 -38.68 -18.29
C SER A 141 6.03 -39.80 -18.86
N LYS A 142 4.93 -39.51 -19.56
CA LYS A 142 4.10 -40.59 -20.14
C LYS A 142 4.97 -41.50 -21.02
N PRO A 143 4.99 -42.84 -20.80
CA PRO A 143 4.11 -43.66 -19.96
C PRO A 143 4.64 -44.04 -18.56
N ARG A 144 5.80 -43.53 -18.12
CA ARG A 144 6.48 -43.94 -16.88
C ARG A 144 6.60 -42.80 -15.86
N ILE A 145 6.20 -43.06 -14.62
CA ILE A 145 6.51 -42.18 -13.49
C ILE A 145 7.83 -42.66 -12.88
N THR A 146 8.75 -41.73 -12.66
CA THR A 146 10.05 -42.03 -12.01
C THR A 146 10.16 -41.22 -10.74
N ALA A 147 10.44 -41.89 -9.63
CA ALA A 147 10.76 -41.27 -8.35
C ALA A 147 12.26 -41.42 -8.12
N ALA A 148 12.91 -40.34 -7.72
CA ALA A 148 14.31 -40.31 -7.35
C ALA A 148 14.45 -39.61 -6.00
N HIS A 149 15.34 -40.14 -5.18
CA HIS A 149 15.73 -39.55 -3.92
C HIS A 149 17.12 -38.94 -4.07
N ARG A 150 17.35 -37.78 -3.46
CA ARG A 150 18.64 -37.10 -3.43
C ARG A 150 18.83 -36.49 -2.05
N ASP A 151 20.00 -36.69 -1.46
CA ASP A 151 20.32 -36.12 -0.15
C ASP A 151 20.31 -34.59 -0.20
N GLU A 152 20.83 -34.01 -1.29
CA GLU A 152 20.86 -32.57 -1.50
C GLU A 152 20.52 -32.19 -2.96
N LEU A 153 19.81 -31.08 -3.13
CA LEU A 153 19.54 -30.48 -4.43
C LEU A 153 19.63 -28.95 -4.35
N VAL A 154 20.52 -28.36 -5.14
CA VAL A 154 20.57 -26.91 -5.33
C VAL A 154 19.48 -26.47 -6.32
N TRP A 155 18.49 -25.74 -5.83
CA TRP A 155 17.42 -25.12 -6.61
C TRP A 155 17.73 -23.63 -6.85
N ARG A 156 17.97 -23.28 -8.11
CA ARG A 156 18.30 -21.90 -8.54
C ARG A 156 17.05 -21.07 -8.86
N GLY A 157 15.98 -21.21 -8.07
CA GLY A 157 14.78 -20.39 -8.25
C GLY A 157 15.03 -18.92 -7.89
N THR A 158 14.29 -18.01 -8.52
CA THR A 158 14.33 -16.56 -8.24
C THR A 158 13.50 -16.17 -7.02
N LEU A 159 13.21 -17.12 -6.12
CA LEU A 159 12.53 -16.84 -4.88
C LEU A 159 13.42 -16.00 -3.95
N ASP A 160 13.28 -14.67 -4.05
CA ASP A 160 13.93 -13.70 -3.16
C ASP A 160 13.34 -13.82 -1.75
N PRO A 161 14.15 -14.11 -0.72
CA PRO A 161 13.75 -14.06 0.69
C PRO A 161 13.01 -12.78 1.09
N GLY A 162 13.32 -11.65 0.47
CA GLY A 162 12.66 -10.37 0.70
C GLY A 162 11.19 -10.34 0.25
N LEU A 163 10.78 -11.21 -0.67
CA LEU A 163 9.37 -11.31 -1.11
C LEU A 163 8.52 -12.07 -0.09
N ILE A 164 9.11 -12.97 0.69
CA ILE A 164 8.40 -13.78 1.69
C ILE A 164 7.80 -12.90 2.79
N ASP A 165 8.53 -11.86 3.22
CA ASP A 165 8.05 -10.86 4.17
C ASP A 165 6.94 -9.97 3.59
N VAL A 166 6.98 -9.69 2.29
CA VAL A 166 6.05 -8.77 1.61
C VAL A 166 4.70 -9.43 1.33
N VAL A 167 4.66 -10.73 1.02
CA VAL A 167 3.42 -11.47 0.74
C VAL A 167 2.46 -11.47 1.95
N ALA A 168 2.98 -11.34 3.16
CA ALA A 168 2.20 -11.44 4.38
C ALA A 168 1.54 -10.12 4.82
N VAL A 169 2.01 -8.97 4.32
CA VAL A 169 1.57 -7.63 4.74
C VAL A 169 0.61 -7.03 3.71
N GLU A 170 -0.42 -6.33 4.18
CA GLU A 170 -1.33 -5.64 3.26
C GLU A 170 -0.59 -4.58 2.43
N PRO A 171 -1.01 -4.32 1.17
CA PRO A 171 -0.32 -3.36 0.29
C PRO A 171 -0.12 -1.97 0.90
N GLN A 172 -1.00 -1.55 1.82
CA GLN A 172 -0.96 -0.24 2.46
C GLN A 172 0.17 -0.11 3.50
N GLY A 173 0.64 -1.22 4.06
CA GLY A 173 1.74 -1.26 5.04
C GLY A 173 3.14 -1.29 4.41
N LEU A 174 3.23 -1.36 3.08
CA LEU A 174 4.49 -1.47 2.36
C LEU A 174 5.09 -0.08 2.05
N SER A 175 6.42 -0.01 2.04
CA SER A 175 7.15 1.14 1.50
C SER A 175 6.93 1.27 -0.01
N SER A 176 7.19 2.46 -0.55
CA SER A 176 7.01 2.73 -1.98
C SER A 176 7.96 1.87 -2.83
N ARG A 177 9.16 1.60 -2.30
CA ARG A 177 10.17 0.73 -2.94
C ARG A 177 9.76 -0.74 -2.92
N GLU A 178 9.23 -1.23 -1.81
CA GLU A 178 8.73 -2.61 -1.68
C GLU A 178 7.53 -2.84 -2.60
N LEU A 179 6.62 -1.87 -2.69
CA LEU A 179 5.49 -1.93 -3.63
C LEU A 179 5.99 -2.09 -5.07
N LEU A 180 6.95 -1.27 -5.51
CA LEU A 180 7.50 -1.38 -6.87
C LEU A 180 8.18 -2.73 -7.13
N ARG A 181 8.96 -3.23 -6.17
CA ARG A 181 9.61 -4.54 -6.27
C ARG A 181 8.56 -5.65 -6.40
N TYR A 182 7.52 -5.61 -5.59
CA TYR A 182 6.48 -6.63 -5.58
C TYR A 182 5.58 -6.57 -6.82
N ILE A 183 5.27 -5.37 -7.32
CA ILE A 183 4.57 -5.18 -8.60
C ILE A 183 5.37 -5.82 -9.74
N GLY A 184 6.68 -5.56 -9.81
CA GLY A 184 7.56 -6.17 -10.81
C GLY A 184 7.58 -7.70 -10.72
N TYR A 185 7.61 -8.24 -9.50
CA TYR A 185 7.51 -9.67 -9.25
C TYR A 185 6.18 -10.27 -9.74
N LEU A 186 5.05 -9.63 -9.45
CA LEU A 186 3.74 -10.12 -9.90
C LEU A 186 3.66 -10.13 -11.43
N GLU A 187 4.17 -9.08 -12.08
CA GLU A 187 4.13 -8.93 -13.54
C GLU A 187 5.05 -9.90 -14.27
N SER A 188 6.27 -10.12 -13.78
CA SER A 188 7.18 -11.12 -14.35
C SER A 188 6.61 -12.53 -14.26
N ASN A 189 5.69 -12.76 -13.31
CA ASN A 189 5.01 -14.03 -13.08
C ASN A 189 3.61 -14.13 -13.72
N GLY A 190 3.19 -13.11 -14.48
CA GLY A 190 1.87 -13.08 -15.12
C GLY A 190 0.72 -13.12 -14.12
N LEU A 191 0.91 -12.53 -12.95
CA LEU A 191 -0.08 -12.37 -11.89
C LEU A 191 -0.72 -10.97 -11.94
N ASN A 192 -1.92 -10.83 -11.40
CA ASN A 192 -2.59 -9.53 -11.31
C ASN A 192 -1.88 -8.64 -10.26
N SER A 193 -1.37 -7.50 -10.71
CA SER A 193 -0.68 -6.49 -9.87
C SER A 193 -1.53 -5.25 -9.58
N ASP A 194 -2.78 -5.18 -10.05
CA ASP A 194 -3.63 -3.98 -10.03
C ASP A 194 -3.84 -3.46 -8.61
N ARG A 195 -4.13 -4.35 -7.65
CA ARG A 195 -4.31 -3.97 -6.23
C ARG A 195 -3.09 -3.26 -5.65
N TYR A 196 -1.88 -3.72 -6.01
CA TYR A 196 -0.63 -3.15 -5.53
C TYR A 196 -0.27 -1.86 -6.28
N ARG A 197 -0.57 -1.79 -7.59
CA ARG A 197 -0.44 -0.56 -8.38
C ARG A 197 -1.36 0.55 -7.85
N VAL A 198 -2.62 0.25 -7.53
CA VAL A 198 -3.55 1.21 -6.93
C VAL A 198 -3.04 1.71 -5.59
N ALA A 199 -2.52 0.81 -4.73
CA ALA A 199 -1.94 1.18 -3.45
C ALA A 199 -0.71 2.11 -3.61
N PHE A 200 0.18 1.81 -4.56
CA PHE A 200 1.34 2.65 -4.88
C PHE A 200 0.93 4.07 -5.30
N TRP A 201 0.01 4.18 -6.25
CA TRP A 201 -0.48 5.48 -6.72
C TRP A 201 -1.26 6.24 -5.64
N SER A 202 -2.01 5.52 -4.80
CA SER A 202 -2.74 6.12 -3.67
C SER A 202 -1.76 6.69 -2.64
N LYS A 203 -0.67 5.96 -2.36
CA LYS A 203 0.41 6.41 -1.46
C LYS A 203 1.08 7.68 -2.00
N LEU A 204 1.36 7.71 -3.31
CA LEU A 204 1.95 8.88 -3.97
C LEU A 204 0.99 10.08 -3.99
N ALA A 205 -0.32 9.86 -4.13
CA ALA A 205 -1.34 10.91 -4.10
C ALA A 205 -1.64 11.45 -2.69
N SER A 206 -1.39 10.64 -1.64
CA SER A 206 -1.73 10.99 -0.25
C SER A 206 -1.20 12.34 0.27
N PRO A 207 0.07 12.78 0.00
CA PRO A 207 0.49 14.12 0.40
C PRO A 207 -0.32 15.20 -0.33
N PHE A 208 -0.55 15.06 -1.64
CA PHE A 208 -1.32 16.04 -2.40
C PHE A 208 -2.77 16.12 -1.94
N ALA A 209 -3.38 14.98 -1.58
CA ALA A 209 -4.70 14.93 -0.97
C ALA A 209 -4.75 15.69 0.36
N THR A 210 -3.72 15.51 1.21
CA THR A 210 -3.59 16.22 2.49
C THR A 210 -3.50 17.73 2.24
N GLY A 211 -2.65 18.16 1.31
CA GLY A 211 -2.52 19.57 0.94
C GLY A 211 -3.82 20.17 0.40
N ALA A 212 -4.48 19.47 -0.52
CA ALA A 212 -5.76 19.90 -1.08
C ALA A 212 -6.84 20.04 0.01
N MET A 213 -6.96 19.06 0.91
CA MET A 213 -7.91 19.08 2.03
C MET A 213 -7.59 20.17 3.06
N MET A 214 -6.31 20.48 3.29
CA MET A 214 -5.91 21.60 4.14
C MET A 214 -6.32 22.94 3.53
N LEU A 215 -6.07 23.13 2.23
CA LEU A 215 -6.42 24.34 1.50
C LEU A 215 -7.93 24.51 1.33
N LEU A 216 -8.68 23.41 1.24
CA LEU A 216 -10.15 23.42 1.19
C LEU A 216 -10.77 24.15 2.39
N ALA A 217 -10.09 24.18 3.54
CA ALA A 217 -10.55 24.92 4.70
C ALA A 217 -10.69 26.43 4.47
N VAL A 218 -9.84 27.01 3.62
CA VAL A 218 -9.79 28.46 3.35
C VAL A 218 -11.11 28.96 2.76
N PRO A 219 -11.58 28.46 1.60
CA PRO A 219 -12.82 28.97 1.02
C PRO A 219 -14.06 28.62 1.86
N PHE A 220 -14.00 27.56 2.67
CA PHE A 220 -15.08 27.24 3.60
C PHE A 220 -15.25 28.34 4.67
N ILE A 221 -14.16 28.89 5.18
CA ILE A 221 -14.19 29.90 6.26
C ILE A 221 -14.49 31.29 5.73
N PHE A 222 -13.89 31.65 4.59
CA PHE A 222 -14.13 32.96 3.97
C PHE A 222 -15.42 33.01 3.14
N GLY A 223 -15.96 31.86 2.73
CA GLY A 223 -17.20 31.73 1.98
C GLY A 223 -18.41 31.46 2.88
N SER A 224 -19.01 30.28 2.74
CA SER A 224 -20.34 29.95 3.27
C SER A 224 -20.44 29.80 4.78
N MET A 225 -19.33 29.60 5.51
CA MET A 225 -19.36 29.28 6.95
C MET A 225 -18.84 30.41 7.86
N ARG A 226 -18.90 31.66 7.41
CA ARG A 226 -18.38 32.82 8.16
C ARG A 226 -18.99 32.95 9.57
N SER A 227 -20.29 32.73 9.71
CA SER A 227 -21.04 32.87 10.97
C SER A 227 -21.42 31.54 11.64
N VAL A 228 -20.83 30.44 11.19
CA VAL A 228 -21.20 29.09 11.65
C VAL A 228 -20.47 28.75 12.95
N SER A 229 -21.16 28.11 13.88
CA SER A 229 -20.61 27.69 15.18
C SER A 229 -19.40 26.77 15.03
N VAL A 230 -18.53 26.73 16.04
CA VAL A 230 -17.35 25.84 16.07
C VAL A 230 -17.77 24.37 15.90
N GLY A 231 -18.87 23.95 16.55
CA GLY A 231 -19.39 22.58 16.43
C GLY A 231 -19.83 22.23 15.01
N SER A 232 -20.54 23.13 14.34
CA SER A 232 -20.96 22.94 12.95
C SER A 232 -19.77 22.88 11.97
N ARG A 233 -18.70 23.66 12.20
CA ARG A 233 -17.45 23.57 11.42
C ARG A 233 -16.75 22.23 11.62
N LEU A 234 -16.72 21.73 12.86
CA LEU A 234 -16.15 20.41 13.17
C LEU A 234 -16.94 19.30 12.47
N LEU A 235 -18.27 19.32 12.58
CA LEU A 235 -19.15 18.35 11.92
C LEU A 235 -18.95 18.37 10.40
N ALA A 236 -18.97 19.55 9.77
CA ALA A 236 -18.77 19.69 8.34
C ALA A 236 -17.38 19.16 7.91
N GLY A 237 -16.33 19.52 8.65
CA GLY A 237 -14.96 19.05 8.37
C GLY A 237 -14.82 17.53 8.50
N THR A 238 -15.47 16.93 9.49
CA THR A 238 -15.49 15.48 9.68
C THR A 238 -16.28 14.78 8.57
N LEU A 239 -17.46 15.27 8.21
CA LEU A 239 -18.27 14.71 7.13
C LEU A 239 -17.57 14.79 5.77
N ILE A 240 -16.90 15.91 5.47
CA ILE A 240 -16.09 16.05 4.25
C ILE A 240 -14.91 15.08 4.28
N GLY A 241 -14.23 14.94 5.42
CA GLY A 241 -13.13 14.00 5.57
C GLY A 241 -13.55 12.53 5.38
N ILE A 242 -14.65 12.12 6.01
CA ILE A 242 -15.23 10.79 5.85
C ILE A 242 -15.70 10.58 4.40
N GLY A 243 -16.38 11.57 3.81
CA GLY A 243 -16.81 11.52 2.42
C GLY A 243 -15.65 11.34 1.46
N PHE A 244 -14.56 12.10 1.66
CA PHE A 244 -13.34 11.93 0.89
C PHE A 244 -12.71 10.54 1.08
N TYR A 245 -12.63 10.06 2.32
CA TYR A 245 -12.09 8.72 2.62
C TYR A 245 -12.90 7.63 1.91
N LEU A 246 -14.24 7.66 2.04
CA LEU A 246 -15.12 6.70 1.41
C LEU A 246 -15.05 6.78 -0.12
N PHE A 247 -15.00 7.98 -0.69
CA PHE A 247 -14.85 8.18 -2.13
C PHE A 247 -13.52 7.61 -2.64
N ASN A 248 -12.42 7.89 -1.93
CA ASN A 248 -11.10 7.38 -2.27
C ASN A 248 -11.02 5.85 -2.17
N HIS A 249 -11.55 5.28 -1.08
CA HIS A 249 -11.57 3.84 -0.88
C HIS A 249 -12.44 3.14 -1.93
N SER A 250 -13.63 3.67 -2.20
CA SER A 250 -14.56 3.10 -3.17
C SER A 250 -13.98 3.13 -4.59
N LEU A 251 -13.41 4.25 -5.02
CA LEU A 251 -12.78 4.35 -6.34
C LEU A 251 -11.56 3.44 -6.48
N GLY A 252 -10.77 3.26 -5.42
CA GLY A 252 -9.67 2.29 -5.43
C GLY A 252 -10.15 0.85 -5.65
N GLN A 253 -11.21 0.42 -4.94
CA GLN A 253 -11.78 -0.93 -5.09
C GLN A 253 -12.46 -1.11 -6.45
N LEU A 254 -13.26 -0.13 -6.89
CA LEU A 254 -13.89 -0.13 -8.21
C LEU A 254 -12.85 -0.16 -9.32
N GLY A 255 -11.71 0.52 -9.13
CA GLY A 255 -10.62 0.52 -10.09
C GLY A 255 -10.08 -0.89 -10.37
N VAL A 256 -9.91 -1.69 -9.31
CA VAL A 256 -9.46 -3.09 -9.41
C VAL A 256 -10.54 -3.97 -10.06
N VAL A 257 -11.82 -3.79 -9.70
CA VAL A 257 -12.93 -4.62 -10.22
C VAL A 257 -13.22 -4.34 -11.70
N TYR A 258 -13.25 -3.07 -12.09
CA TYR A 258 -13.58 -2.65 -13.46
C TYR A 258 -12.35 -2.53 -14.36
N SER A 259 -11.16 -2.94 -13.89
CA SER A 259 -9.89 -2.82 -14.65
C SER A 259 -9.61 -1.39 -15.15
N ILE A 260 -10.01 -0.39 -14.35
CA ILE A 260 -9.68 1.01 -14.64
C ILE A 260 -8.16 1.18 -14.42
N PRO A 261 -7.46 1.97 -15.25
CA PRO A 261 -6.05 2.25 -15.05
C PRO A 261 -5.75 2.61 -13.58
N PRO A 262 -4.85 1.88 -12.88
CA PRO A 262 -4.60 2.06 -11.46
C PRO A 262 -4.26 3.50 -11.06
N PHE A 263 -3.50 4.19 -11.90
CA PHE A 263 -3.20 5.61 -11.75
C PHE A 263 -4.47 6.44 -11.61
N LEU A 264 -5.42 6.30 -12.54
CA LEU A 264 -6.63 7.10 -12.58
C LEU A 264 -7.51 6.82 -11.34
N SER A 265 -7.71 5.55 -10.99
CA SER A 265 -8.54 5.18 -9.84
C SER A 265 -8.02 5.74 -8.51
N ALA A 266 -6.69 5.82 -8.36
CA ALA A 266 -6.04 6.29 -7.14
C ALA A 266 -5.90 7.82 -7.09
N THR A 267 -5.65 8.49 -8.21
CA THR A 267 -5.42 9.96 -8.22
C THR A 267 -6.70 10.77 -8.39
N LEU A 268 -7.75 10.20 -8.98
CA LEU A 268 -8.99 10.91 -9.27
C LEU A 268 -9.63 11.58 -8.03
N PRO A 269 -9.74 10.92 -6.85
CA PRO A 269 -10.26 11.57 -5.64
C PRO A 269 -9.48 12.83 -5.26
N THR A 270 -8.15 12.74 -5.35
CA THR A 270 -7.24 13.84 -5.02
C THR A 270 -7.37 15.00 -6.02
N ILE A 271 -7.47 14.68 -7.32
CA ILE A 271 -7.68 15.68 -8.38
C ILE A 271 -9.03 16.38 -8.18
N CYS A 272 -10.10 15.64 -7.90
CA CYS A 272 -11.41 16.21 -7.60
C CYS A 272 -11.36 17.14 -6.38
N ALA A 273 -10.72 16.72 -5.30
CA ALA A 273 -10.51 17.54 -4.11
C ALA A 273 -9.76 18.84 -4.42
N ALA A 274 -8.66 18.75 -5.18
CA ALA A 274 -7.88 19.92 -5.60
C ALA A 274 -8.69 20.84 -6.51
N ALA A 275 -9.46 20.30 -7.46
CA ALA A 275 -10.31 21.05 -8.37
C ALA A 275 -11.44 21.79 -7.62
N ILE A 276 -12.10 21.13 -6.67
CA ILE A 276 -13.13 21.74 -5.81
C ILE A 276 -12.50 22.88 -4.99
N THR A 277 -11.35 22.63 -4.38
CA THR A 277 -10.62 23.64 -3.59
C THR A 277 -10.30 24.86 -4.44
N TYR A 278 -9.76 24.65 -5.65
CA TYR A 278 -9.42 25.71 -6.59
C TYR A 278 -10.64 26.51 -7.05
N TYR A 279 -11.73 25.83 -7.42
CA TYR A 279 -12.97 26.45 -7.84
C TYR A 279 -13.56 27.33 -6.72
N MET A 280 -13.61 26.81 -5.49
CA MET A 280 -14.13 27.55 -4.35
C MET A 280 -13.25 28.75 -3.99
N LEU A 281 -11.91 28.62 -4.06
CA LEU A 281 -11.00 29.74 -3.83
C LEU A 281 -11.24 30.89 -4.83
N ARG A 282 -11.38 30.58 -6.12
CA ARG A 282 -11.70 31.59 -7.15
C ARG A 282 -13.03 32.31 -6.91
N LYS A 283 -14.02 31.61 -6.34
CA LYS A 283 -15.32 32.20 -6.01
C LYS A 283 -15.25 33.17 -4.82
N VAL A 284 -14.32 32.93 -3.89
CA VAL A 284 -14.12 33.78 -2.70
C VAL A 284 -13.30 35.04 -3.00
N GLU A 285 -12.47 34.98 -4.04
CA GLU A 285 -11.66 36.12 -4.49
C GLU A 285 -12.45 37.16 -5.30
N LYS A 286 -13.54 36.73 -5.95
CA LYS A 286 -14.51 37.62 -6.62
C LYS A 286 -15.48 38.25 -5.63
#